data_AF-A0AAN0NF27-F1
#
_entry.id   AF-A0AAN0NF27-F1
#
_cell.length_a   1.000
_cell.length_b   1.000
_cell.length_c   1.000
_cell.angle_alpha   90.00
_cell.angle_beta   90.00
_cell.angle_gamma   90.00
#
_symmetry.space_group_name_H-M   'P 1'
#
loop_
_entity.id
_entity.type
_entity.pdbx_description
1 polymer ?
#
loop_
_entity_poly.entity_id
_entity_poly.type
_entity_poly.pdbx_seq_one_letter_code
_entity_poly.pdbx_strand_id
1 'polypeptide(L)'
;MTNNTKRYNAREDFADRMQEIILDALEHERIPWESPVKREYMLPINGVTNKRYQSTNELTLTMIAQIKGYEDPRWVTFKQAKEQGWFIKKGEKSSPIIYTSVVDRRTNQIVTQEYVNTLSKSNLKH
;
A
#
# COMPACT_ATOMS: atom_id res chain seq x y z
N MET A 1 30.25 17.95 -9.66
CA MET A 1 29.00 17.24 -10.01
C MET A 1 28.19 17.12 -8.73
N THR A 2 27.17 17.97 -8.54
CA THR A 2 26.33 17.95 -7.33
C THR A 2 25.24 16.90 -7.51
N ASN A 3 25.28 15.85 -6.69
CA ASN A 3 24.24 14.82 -6.66
C ASN A 3 22.94 15.46 -6.13
N ASN A 4 22.04 15.81 -7.05
CA ASN A 4 20.69 16.25 -6.75
C ASN A 4 19.84 15.04 -6.38
N THR A 5 20.03 14.51 -5.17
CA THR A 5 19.19 13.43 -4.64
C THR A 5 17.85 14.04 -4.22
N LYS A 6 16.89 14.11 -5.15
CA LYS A 6 15.50 14.44 -4.82
C LYS A 6 15.05 13.51 -3.68
N ARG A 7 14.57 14.09 -2.57
CA ARG A 7 13.96 13.32 -1.48
C ARG A 7 12.73 12.58 -2.04
N TYR A 8 12.60 11.29 -1.71
CA TYR A 8 11.45 10.50 -2.12
C TYR A 8 10.16 11.10 -1.56
N ASN A 9 9.21 11.43 -2.44
CA ASN A 9 7.91 11.98 -2.07
C ASN A 9 6.83 10.93 -2.34
N ALA A 10 6.41 10.22 -1.29
CA ALA A 10 5.43 9.15 -1.38
C ALA A 10 4.07 9.60 -1.92
N ARG A 11 3.72 10.89 -1.76
CA ARG A 11 2.47 11.45 -2.26
C ARG A 11 2.51 11.66 -3.77
N GLU A 12 3.64 12.15 -4.28
CA GLU A 12 3.85 12.31 -5.73
C GLU A 12 3.90 10.95 -6.41
N ASP A 13 4.68 9.99 -5.89
CA ASP A 13 4.74 8.62 -6.44
C ASP A 13 3.36 7.94 -6.44
N PHE A 14 2.55 8.14 -5.40
CA PHE A 14 1.18 7.65 -5.38
C PHE A 14 0.30 8.30 -6.46
N ALA A 15 0.40 9.63 -6.63
CA ALA A 15 -0.39 10.36 -7.61
C ALA A 15 -0.04 9.94 -9.04
N ASP A 16 1.25 9.83 -9.36
CA ASP A 16 1.73 9.44 -10.69
C ASP A 16 1.22 8.03 -11.06
N ARG A 17 1.25 7.09 -10.13
CA ARG A 17 0.75 5.72 -10.35
C ARG A 17 -0.77 5.66 -10.50
N MET A 18 -1.50 6.44 -9.70
CA MET A 18 -2.94 6.54 -9.85
C MET A 18 -3.31 7.10 -11.22
N GLN A 19 -2.52 8.06 -11.72
CA GLN A 19 -2.70 8.59 -13.07
C GLN A 19 -2.45 7.52 -14.13
N GLU A 20 -1.39 6.72 -14.03
CA GLU A 20 -1.14 5.59 -14.94
C GLU A 20 -2.30 4.58 -14.95
N ILE A 21 -2.80 4.21 -13.77
CA ILE A 21 -3.95 3.31 -13.63
C ILE A 21 -5.19 3.89 -14.29
N ILE A 22 -5.45 5.20 -14.11
CA ILE A 22 -6.60 5.87 -14.71
C ILE A 22 -6.46 5.94 -16.23
N LEU A 23 -5.26 6.22 -16.75
CA LEU A 23 -5.02 6.27 -18.19
C LEU A 23 -5.25 4.91 -18.86
N ASP A 24 -4.67 3.84 -18.31
CA ASP A 24 -4.88 2.46 -18.79
C ASP A 24 -6.36 2.09 -18.76
N ALA A 25 -7.05 2.45 -17.69
CA ALA A 25 -8.46 2.19 -17.51
C ALA A 25 -9.35 2.92 -18.55
N LEU A 26 -9.03 4.19 -18.85
CA LEU A 26 -9.72 4.96 -19.88
C LEU A 26 -9.46 4.38 -21.28
N GLU A 27 -8.22 3.97 -21.56
CA GLU A 27 -7.83 3.40 -22.86
C GLU A 27 -8.56 2.08 -23.16
N HIS A 28 -8.89 1.31 -22.12
CA HIS A 28 -9.64 0.06 -22.22
C HIS A 28 -11.14 0.17 -21.95
N GLU A 29 -11.68 1.39 -21.80
CA GLU A 29 -13.09 1.66 -21.45
C GLU A 29 -13.59 0.93 -20.19
N ARG A 30 -12.70 0.70 -19.21
CA ARG A 30 -13.02 0.04 -17.94
C ARG A 30 -12.89 1.03 -16.80
N ILE A 31 -13.98 1.41 -16.15
CA ILE A 31 -13.92 2.36 -15.04
C ILE A 31 -13.46 1.62 -13.76
N PRO A 32 -12.29 1.92 -13.16
CA PRO A 32 -11.74 1.13 -12.05
C PRO A 32 -12.55 1.20 -10.75
N TRP A 33 -13.27 2.31 -10.56
CA TRP A 33 -14.12 2.53 -9.38
C TRP A 33 -15.57 2.05 -9.59
N GLU A 34 -15.98 1.79 -10.82
CA GLU A 34 -17.25 1.11 -11.12
C GLU A 34 -16.98 -0.39 -11.23
N SER A 35 -16.93 -1.08 -10.09
CA SER A 35 -16.89 -2.54 -10.13
C SER A 35 -18.31 -3.13 -10.10
N PRO A 36 -18.74 -3.86 -11.15
CA PRO A 36 -20.02 -4.58 -11.16
C PRO A 36 -19.98 -5.97 -10.49
N VAL A 37 -18.86 -6.45 -9.95
CA VAL A 37 -18.72 -7.86 -9.52
C VAL A 37 -18.44 -8.01 -8.02
N LYS A 38 -19.38 -8.68 -7.33
CA LYS A 38 -19.33 -9.27 -5.97
C LYS A 38 -18.24 -8.74 -5.03
N ARG A 39 -18.46 -7.52 -4.51
CA ARG A 39 -17.55 -6.83 -3.56
C ARG A 39 -17.16 -7.65 -2.33
N GLU A 40 -17.92 -8.65 -1.90
CA GLU A 40 -17.67 -9.33 -0.62
C GLU A 40 -16.49 -10.32 -0.65
N TYR A 41 -16.26 -11.03 -1.77
CA TYR A 41 -15.28 -12.12 -1.83
C TYR A 41 -13.89 -11.67 -2.30
N MET A 42 -13.75 -10.43 -2.77
CA MET A 42 -12.51 -9.91 -3.38
C MET A 42 -11.83 -8.81 -2.56
N LEU A 43 -12.22 -8.65 -1.30
CA LEU A 43 -11.69 -7.60 -0.45
C LEU A 43 -10.25 -7.93 -0.06
N PRO A 44 -9.28 -7.07 -0.36
CA PRO A 44 -7.88 -7.38 -0.14
C PRO A 44 -7.60 -7.62 1.34
N ILE A 45 -6.97 -8.76 1.64
CA ILE A 45 -6.52 -9.13 2.98
C ILE A 45 -5.02 -9.39 2.97
N ASN A 46 -4.37 -9.21 4.11
CA ASN A 46 -3.00 -9.65 4.28
C ASN A 46 -2.97 -11.17 4.42
N GLY A 47 -2.29 -11.87 3.51
CA GLY A 47 -2.30 -13.34 3.45
C GLY A 47 -1.66 -14.07 4.63
N VAL A 48 -0.94 -13.36 5.50
CA VAL A 48 -0.33 -13.93 6.72
C VAL A 48 -1.17 -13.63 7.96
N THR A 49 -1.60 -12.38 8.12
CA THR A 49 -2.32 -11.94 9.33
C THR A 49 -3.84 -12.03 9.23
N ASN A 50 -4.37 -12.30 8.02
CA ASN A 50 -5.79 -12.24 7.68
C ASN A 50 -6.47 -10.88 7.97
N LYS A 51 -5.68 -9.83 8.25
CA LYS A 51 -6.21 -8.49 8.44
C LYS A 51 -6.57 -7.88 7.10
N ARG A 52 -7.77 -7.32 7.02
CA ARG A 52 -8.27 -6.61 5.84
C ARG A 52 -7.54 -5.29 5.66
N TYR A 53 -7.16 -4.97 4.42
CA TYR A 53 -6.71 -3.62 4.09
C TYR A 53 -7.88 -2.65 4.18
N GLN A 54 -7.58 -1.39 4.47
CA GLN A 54 -8.58 -0.34 4.66
C GLN A 54 -8.27 0.87 3.80
N SER A 55 -9.31 1.66 3.50
CA SER A 55 -9.21 2.98 2.87
C SER A 55 -8.47 2.93 1.52
N THR A 56 -7.50 3.81 1.28
CA THR A 56 -6.78 3.92 0.00
C THR A 56 -6.10 2.62 -0.41
N ASN A 57 -5.56 1.84 0.54
CA ASN A 57 -4.91 0.57 0.21
C ASN A 57 -5.92 -0.47 -0.27
N GLU A 58 -7.11 -0.50 0.32
CA GLU A 58 -8.18 -1.38 -0.14
C GLU A 58 -8.59 -1.07 -1.57
N LEU A 59 -8.84 0.21 -1.87
CA LEU A 59 -9.19 0.65 -3.22
C LEU A 59 -8.08 0.31 -4.21
N THR A 60 -6.83 0.69 -3.89
CA THR A 60 -5.65 0.47 -4.76
C THR A 60 -5.46 -1.00 -5.09
N LEU A 61 -5.46 -1.87 -4.07
CA LEU A 61 -5.25 -3.30 -4.26
C LEU A 61 -6.41 -3.96 -5.02
N THR A 62 -7.66 -3.52 -4.79
CA THR A 62 -8.82 -4.02 -5.53
C THR A 62 -8.72 -3.67 -7.02
N MET A 63 -8.37 -2.42 -7.35
CA MET A 63 -8.19 -2.00 -8.75
C MET A 63 -7.05 -2.78 -9.42
N ILE A 64 -5.91 -2.95 -8.74
CA ILE A 64 -4.80 -3.74 -9.29
C ILE A 64 -5.20 -5.20 -9.51
N ALA A 65 -5.92 -5.81 -8.57
CA ALA A 65 -6.41 -7.17 -8.73
C ALA A 65 -7.30 -7.30 -9.97
N GLN A 66 -8.20 -6.34 -10.20
CA GLN A 66 -9.08 -6.33 -11.36
C GLN A 66 -8.33 -6.15 -12.67
N ILE A 67 -7.41 -5.19 -12.74
CA ILE A 67 -6.61 -4.91 -13.94
C ILE A 67 -5.74 -6.13 -14.30
N LYS A 68 -5.14 -6.77 -13.30
CA LYS A 68 -4.26 -7.94 -13.50
C LYS A 68 -5.02 -9.28 -13.56
N GLY A 69 -6.33 -9.29 -13.36
CA GLY A 69 -7.14 -10.51 -13.33
C GLY A 69 -6.81 -11.46 -12.18
N TYR A 70 -6.40 -10.92 -11.03
CA TYR A 70 -6.16 -11.72 -9.82
C TYR A 70 -7.48 -12.09 -9.15
N GLU A 71 -7.67 -13.39 -8.89
CA GLU A 71 -8.87 -13.94 -8.24
C GLU A 71 -8.68 -14.22 -6.74
N ASP A 72 -7.43 -14.16 -6.25
CA ASP A 72 -7.11 -14.34 -4.83
C ASP A 72 -7.00 -12.97 -4.13
N PRO A 73 -7.78 -12.70 -3.07
CA PRO A 73 -7.73 -11.44 -2.35
C PRO A 73 -6.51 -11.30 -1.44
N ARG A 74 -5.66 -12.33 -1.30
CA ARG A 74 -4.52 -12.32 -0.38
C ARG A 74 -3.32 -11.59 -0.98
N TRP A 75 -2.85 -10.60 -0.25
CA TRP A 75 -1.64 -9.83 -0.54
C TRP A 75 -0.59 -10.06 0.52
N VAL A 76 0.67 -10.22 0.11
CA VAL A 76 1.79 -10.51 1.01
C VAL A 76 2.99 -9.64 0.65
N THR A 77 3.75 -9.23 1.66
CA THR A 77 5.04 -8.57 1.43
C THR A 77 6.10 -9.62 1.06
N PHE A 78 7.16 -9.20 0.38
CA PHE A 78 8.31 -10.07 0.08
C PHE A 78 8.88 -10.72 1.35
N LYS A 79 9.01 -9.93 2.42
CA LYS A 79 9.52 -10.40 3.71
C LYS A 79 8.63 -11.50 4.29
N GLN A 80 7.31 -11.28 4.30
CA GLN A 80 6.34 -12.28 4.76
C GLN A 80 6.40 -13.56 3.93
N ALA A 81 6.47 -13.47 2.60
CA ALA A 81 6.61 -14.63 1.74
C ALA A 81 7.87 -15.43 2.08
N LYS A 82 9.01 -14.75 2.26
CA LYS A 82 10.28 -15.38 2.64
C LYS A 82 10.20 -16.07 4.01
N GLU A 83 9.59 -15.42 5.00
CA GLU A 83 9.40 -15.98 6.35
C GLU A 83 8.51 -17.23 6.36
N GLN A 84 7.55 -17.31 5.43
CA GLN A 84 6.67 -18.47 5.24
C GLN A 84 7.27 -19.53 4.30
N GLY A 85 8.47 -19.32 3.76
CA GLY A 85 9.09 -20.22 2.78
C GLY A 85 8.41 -20.22 1.40
N TRP A 86 7.64 -19.19 1.08
CA TRP A 86 6.99 -19.02 -0.22
C TRP A 86 7.91 -18.36 -1.23
N PHE A 87 7.75 -18.75 -2.50
CA PHE A 87 8.51 -18.19 -3.61
C PHE A 87 7.63 -17.29 -4.48
N ILE A 88 8.16 -16.13 -4.85
CA ILE A 88 7.50 -15.22 -5.79
C ILE A 88 7.89 -15.64 -7.21
N LYS A 89 6.90 -15.70 -8.11
CA LYS A 89 7.13 -16.02 -9.52
C LYS A 89 8.11 -15.02 -10.13
N LYS A 90 9.08 -15.52 -10.89
CA LYS A 90 10.09 -14.68 -11.55
C LYS A 90 9.40 -13.72 -12.53
N GLY A 91 9.75 -12.44 -12.44
CA GLY A 91 9.17 -11.38 -13.29
C GLY A 91 7.98 -10.64 -12.67
N GLU A 92 7.42 -11.13 -11.55
CA GLU A 92 6.38 -10.40 -10.82
C GLU A 92 6.92 -9.10 -10.21
N LYS A 93 6.10 -8.06 -10.26
CA LYS A 93 6.39 -6.75 -9.69
C LYS A 93 5.51 -6.50 -8.47
N SER A 94 6.09 -5.87 -7.43
CA SER A 94 5.36 -5.49 -6.23
C SER A 94 4.29 -4.44 -6.52
N SER A 95 3.13 -4.55 -5.86
CA SER A 95 2.13 -3.49 -5.82
C SER A 95 2.43 -2.54 -4.66
N PRO A 96 2.51 -1.22 -4.90
CA PRO A 96 2.75 -0.23 -3.87
C PRO A 96 1.50 -0.06 -3.01
N ILE A 97 1.71 0.17 -1.73
CA ILE A 97 0.68 0.56 -0.77
C ILE A 97 1.20 1.70 0.08
N ILE A 98 0.31 2.51 0.62
CA ILE A 98 0.66 3.59 1.54
C ILE A 98 0.71 3.01 2.96
N TYR A 99 1.87 3.11 3.59
CA TYR A 99 2.02 2.82 5.01
C TYR A 99 2.41 4.11 5.73
N THR A 100 1.48 4.60 6.56
CA THR A 100 1.72 5.76 7.41
C THR A 100 2.10 5.28 8.80
N SER A 101 3.22 5.79 9.32
CA SER A 101 3.64 5.51 10.68
C SER A 101 4.18 6.76 11.34
N VAL A 102 4.15 6.78 12.68
CA VAL A 102 4.69 7.90 13.45
C VAL A 102 6.19 7.65 13.65
N VAL A 103 6.99 8.67 13.42
CA VAL A 103 8.44 8.64 13.59
C VAL A 103 8.82 9.66 14.65
N ASP A 104 9.59 9.23 15.64
CA ASP A 104 10.21 10.15 16.59
C ASP A 104 11.28 10.97 15.84
N ARG A 105 11.11 12.30 15.79
CA ARG A 105 12.01 13.20 15.07
C ARG A 105 13.43 13.21 15.62
N ARG A 106 13.64 12.92 16.91
CA ARG A 106 14.98 12.91 17.53
C ARG A 106 15.79 11.67 17.14
N THR A 107 15.13 10.52 17.17
CA THR A 107 15.79 9.21 16.96
C THR A 107 15.64 8.73 15.51
N ASN A 108 14.74 9.33 14.75
CA ASN A 108 14.32 8.91 13.41
C ASN A 108 13.83 7.45 13.37
N GLN A 109 13.32 6.95 14.50
CA GLN A 109 12.79 5.61 14.64
C GLN A 109 11.27 5.62 14.56
N ILE A 110 10.70 4.58 13.93
CA ILE A 110 9.26 4.35 13.91
C ILE A 110 8.82 3.98 15.33
N VAL A 111 7.80 4.68 15.84
CA VAL A 111 7.22 4.44 17.16
C VAL A 111 5.80 3.89 17.03
N THR A 112 5.37 3.09 18.02
CA THR A 112 4.02 2.53 18.03
C THR A 112 3.00 3.60 18.41
N GLN A 113 1.76 3.46 17.90
CA GLN A 113 0.67 4.36 18.27
C GLN A 113 0.41 4.36 19.79
N GLU A 114 0.62 3.22 20.47
CA GLU A 114 0.53 3.12 21.92
C GLU A 114 1.56 4.02 22.63
N TYR A 115 2.82 3.99 22.19
CA TYR A 115 3.87 4.88 22.70
C TYR A 115 3.56 6.36 22.43
N VAL A 116 2.99 6.68 21.27
CA VAL A 116 2.56 8.06 20.98
C VAL A 116 1.44 8.49 21.92
N ASN A 117 0.50 7.59 22.23
CA ASN A 117 -0.62 7.88 23.12
C ASN A 117 -0.15 8.10 24.58
N THR A 118 0.93 7.45 25.01
CA THR A 118 1.51 7.69 26.36
C THR A 118 2.24 9.04 26.46
N LEU A 119 2.60 9.67 25.34
CA LEU A 119 3.37 10.92 25.29
C LEU A 119 2.51 12.22 25.37
N SER A 120 1.18 12.16 25.41
CA SER A 120 0.30 13.35 25.41
C SER A 120 -0.38 13.57 26.77
N LYS A 121 -0.29 14.72 27.46
CA LYS A 121 -0.40 16.13 27.01
C LYS A 121 0.74 17.08 27.41
N SER A 122 1.71 16.68 28.22
CA SER A 122 2.74 17.60 28.77
C SER A 122 4.02 17.70 27.92
N ASN A 123 4.33 16.70 27.09
CA ASN A 123 5.62 16.60 26.40
C ASN A 123 5.57 16.91 24.89
N LEU A 124 4.39 17.29 24.36
CA LEU A 124 4.19 17.62 22.94
C LEU A 124 4.44 19.09 22.59
N LYS A 125 4.84 19.92 23.55
CA LYS A 125 5.32 21.28 23.28
C LYS A 125 6.84 21.25 23.20
N HIS A 126 7.39 21.34 21.99
CA HIS A 126 8.56 22.13 21.60
C HIS A 126 8.79 21.99 20.09
#